data_AF-A0A7W0LT37-F1
#
_entry.id   AF-A0A7W0LT37-F1
#
_cell.length_a   1.000
_cell.length_b   1.000
_cell.length_c   1.000
_cell.angle_alpha   90.00
_cell.angle_beta   90.00
_cell.angle_gamma   90.00
#
_symmetry.space_group_name_H-M   'P 1'
#
loop_
_entity.id
_entity.type
_entity.pdbx_description
1 polymer ?
#
loop_
_entity_poly.entity_id
_entity_poly.type
_entity_poly.pdbx_seq_one_letter_code
_entity_poly.pdbx_strand_id
1 'polypeptide(L)' 'MFRRRFWISLILTVPAVIYSHMLQELLGYTAPMIPGHEWVAPLFGAAVFAYGGPVFLRGGWAELKARQPG' A
#
# COMPACT_ATOMS: atom_id res chain seq x y z
N MET A 1 -9.80 13.76 9.23
CA MET A 1 -9.86 12.29 9.00
C MET A 1 -8.87 11.80 7.96
N PHE A 2 -8.78 12.42 6.78
CA PHE A 2 -7.91 11.96 5.68
C PHE A 2 -6.42 11.92 6.03
N ARG A 3 -5.89 12.99 6.66
CA ARG A 3 -4.47 13.09 7.06
C ARG A 3 -4.01 11.91 7.92
N ARG A 4 -4.82 11.50 8.91
CA ARG A 4 -4.50 10.35 9.76
C ARG A 4 -4.44 9.06 8.95
N ARG A 5 -5.38 8.87 8.02
CA ARG A 5 -5.40 7.67 7.18
C ARG A 5 -4.20 7.61 6.25
N PHE A 6 -3.86 8.75 5.63
CA PHE A 6 -2.67 8.92 4.81
C PHE A 6 -1.41 8.53 5.56
N TRP A 7 -1.16 9.09 6.75
CA TRP A 7 0.05 8.80 7.52
C TRP A 7 0.16 7.34 7.95
N ILE A 8 -0.95 6.71 8.35
CA ILE A 8 -0.95 5.28 8.71
C ILE A 8 -0.65 4.42 7.48
N SER A 9 -1.31 4.67 6.35
CA SER A 9 -1.03 3.97 5.10
C SER A 9 0.42 4.19 4.67
N LEU A 10 0.97 5.41 4.79
CA LEU A 10 2.35 5.73 4.44
C LEU A 10 3.34 4.90 5.27
N ILE A 11 3.15 4.83 6.58
CA ILE A 11 3.98 4.03 7.48
C ILE A 11 3.91 2.55 7.12
N LEU A 12 2.71 2.04 6.80
CA LEU A 12 2.52 0.66 6.37
C LEU A 12 3.15 0.38 4.99
N THR A 13 3.20 1.36 4.09
CA THR A 13 3.81 1.21 2.77
C THR A 13 5.33 1.12 2.84
N VAL A 14 5.98 1.77 3.81
CA VAL A 14 7.45 1.78 3.91
C VAL A 14 8.06 0.36 3.99
N PRO A 15 7.62 -0.55 4.89
CA PRO A 15 8.09 -1.93 4.91
C PRO A 15 7.81 -2.68 3.61
N ALA A 16 6.62 -2.49 3.02
CA ALA A 16 6.25 -3.17 1.79
C ALA A 16 7.19 -2.82 0.63
N VAL A 17 7.56 -1.54 0.54
CA VAL A 17 8.43 -0.99 -0.51
C VAL A 17 9.88 -1.41 -0.30
N ILE A 18 10.38 -1.38 0.95
CA ILE A 18 11.75 -1.84 1.29
C ILE A 18 11.97 -3.31 0.92
N TYR A 19 10.96 -4.17 1.13
CA TYR A 19 11.04 -5.59 0.80
C TYR A 19 10.58 -5.90 -0.64
N SER A 20 10.22 -4.90 -1.44
CA SER A 20 9.85 -5.11 -2.84
C SER A 20 11.07 -5.47 -3.69
N HIS A 21 10.88 -6.37 -4.64
CA HIS A 21 11.95 -6.78 -5.56
C HIS A 21 12.41 -5.61 -6.43
N MET A 22 11.47 -4.83 -6.96
CA MET A 22 11.75 -3.67 -7.83
C MET A 22 12.65 -2.63 -7.16
N LEU A 23 12.41 -2.30 -5.87
CA LEU A 23 13.25 -1.31 -5.18
C LEU A 23 14.66 -1.85 -4.92
N GLN A 24 14.77 -3.14 -4.56
CA GLN A 24 16.05 -3.81 -4.34
C GLN A 24 16.89 -3.84 -5.62
N GLU A 25 16.28 -4.15 -6.77
CA GLU A 25 16.95 -4.11 -8.08
C GLU A 25 17.37 -2.69 -8.47
N LEU A 26 16.49 -1.70 -8.24
CA LEU A 26 16.75 -0.30 -8.60
C LEU A 26 17.91 0.30 -7.80
N LEU A 27 17.98 0.00 -6.50
CA LEU A 27 18.97 0.55 -5.58
C LEU A 27 20.19 -0.38 -5.38
N GLY A 28 20.16 -1.59 -5.94
CA GLY A 28 21.26 -2.57 -5.86
C GLY A 28 21.55 -3.07 -4.44
N TYR A 29 20.54 -3.12 -3.56
CA TYR A 29 20.68 -3.68 -2.21
C TYR A 29 19.77 -4.89 -2.01
N THR A 30 20.12 -5.73 -1.04
CA THR A 30 19.30 -6.87 -0.63
C THR A 30 18.74 -6.62 0.75
N ALA A 31 17.41 -6.75 0.91
CA ALA A 31 16.78 -6.64 2.22
C ALA A 31 17.25 -7.80 3.14
N PRO A 32 17.27 -7.62 4.47
CA PRO A 32 17.66 -8.68 5.39
C PRO A 32 16.84 -9.96 5.19
N MET A 33 17.50 -11.10 4.96
CA MET A 33 16.87 -12.41 4.88
C MET A 33 16.52 -12.91 6.29
N ILE A 34 15.45 -12.34 6.85
CA ILE A 34 14.80 -12.87 8.04
C ILE A 34 13.85 -14.01 7.64
N PRO A 35 13.63 -15.03 8.50
CA PRO A 35 12.60 -16.03 8.27
C PRO A 35 11.25 -15.36 7.99
N GLY A 36 10.64 -15.66 6.85
CA GLY A 36 9.37 -15.08 6.42
C GLY A 36 9.43 -13.69 5.77
N HIS A 37 10.62 -13.18 5.37
CA HIS A 37 10.75 -11.90 4.66
C HIS A 37 9.88 -11.81 3.39
N GLU A 38 9.65 -12.92 2.71
CA GLU A 38 8.78 -13.05 1.53
C GLU A 38 7.32 -12.60 1.81
N TRP A 39 6.88 -12.67 3.08
CA TRP A 39 5.54 -12.26 3.48
C TRP A 39 5.42 -10.78 3.80
N VAL A 40 6.53 -10.06 3.98
CA VAL A 40 6.51 -8.65 4.38
C VAL A 40 5.83 -7.80 3.31
N ALA A 41 6.27 -7.90 2.06
CA ALA A 41 5.68 -7.15 0.96
C ALA A 41 4.16 -7.40 0.78
N PRO A 42 3.67 -8.66 0.65
CA PRO A 42 2.24 -8.92 0.48
C PRO A 42 1.41 -8.57 1.71
N LEU A 43 1.91 -8.80 2.94
CA LEU A 43 1.17 -8.52 4.17
C LEU A 43 0.96 -7.02 4.37
N PHE A 44 2.04 -6.24 4.26
CA PHE A 44 1.96 -4.79 4.42
C PHE A 44 1.22 -4.14 3.24
N GLY A 45 1.40 -4.63 2.00
CA GLY A 45 0.61 -4.20 0.85
C GLY A 45 -0.89 -4.43 1.04
N ALA A 46 -1.28 -5.61 1.53
CA ALA A 46 -2.67 -5.92 1.85
C ALA A 46 -3.22 -5.02 2.97
N ALA A 47 -2.43 -4.76 4.01
CA ALA A 47 -2.82 -3.85 5.09
C ALA A 47 -3.05 -2.41 4.60
N VAL A 48 -2.17 -1.91 3.72
CA VAL A 48 -2.33 -0.60 3.07
C VAL A 48 -3.62 -0.57 2.26
N PHE A 49 -3.90 -1.60 1.47
CA PHE A 49 -5.12 -1.69 0.67
C PHE A 49 -6.38 -1.76 1.55
N ALA A 50 -6.39 -2.60 2.59
CA ALA A 50 -7.52 -2.73 3.50
C ALA A 50 -7.84 -1.42 4.23
N TYR A 51 -6.80 -0.65 4.59
CA TYR A 51 -6.97 0.58 5.37
C TYR A 51 -7.19 1.83 4.50
N GLY A 52 -6.44 1.97 3.40
CA GLY A 52 -6.49 3.12 2.49
C GLY A 52 -7.48 2.94 1.34
N GLY A 53 -7.59 1.73 0.80
CA GLY A 53 -8.45 1.38 -0.34
C GLY A 53 -9.93 1.77 -0.20
N PRO A 54 -10.57 1.67 0.98
CA PRO A 54 -11.95 2.11 1.15
C PRO A 54 -12.21 3.58 0.80
N VAL A 55 -11.19 4.44 0.80
CA VAL A 55 -11.32 5.84 0.36
C VAL A 55 -11.61 5.91 -1.14
N PHE A 56 -10.84 5.16 -1.94
CA PHE A 56 -10.99 5.12 -3.39
C PHE A 56 -12.25 4.37 -3.80
N LEU A 57 -12.54 3.23 -3.15
CA LEU A 57 -13.73 2.43 -3.45
C LEU A 57 -15.03 3.22 -3.20
N ARG A 58 -15.07 4.02 -2.11
CA ARG A 58 -16.25 4.86 -1.81
C ARG A 58 -16.39 6.03 -2.78
N GLY A 59 -15.28 6.66 -3.18
CA GLY A 59 -15.27 7.72 -4.19
C GLY A 59 -15.78 7.21 -5.53
N GLY A 60 -15.16 6.15 -6.05
CA GLY A 60 -15.55 5.54 -7.32
C GLY A 60 -17.00 5.01 -7.31
N TRP A 61 -17.47 4.45 -6.19
CA TRP A 61 -18.87 4.06 -6.06
C TRP A 61 -19.84 5.25 -6.12
N ALA A 62 -19.47 6.37 -5.49
CA ALA A 62 -20.27 7.59 -5.53
C ALA A 62 -20.30 8.21 -6.95
N GLU A 63 -19.16 8.28 -7.63
CA GLU A 63 -19.04 8.74 -9.03
C GLU A 63 -19.84 7.86 -9.99
N LEU A 64 -19.74 6.54 -9.83
CA LEU A 64 -20.51 5.57 -10.62
C LEU A 64 -22.02 5.77 -10.43
N LYS A 65 -22.46 5.97 -9.18
CA LYS A 65 -23.86 6.29 -8.86
C LYS A 65 -24.29 7.64 -9.44
N ALA A 66 -23.40 8.63 -9.45
CA ALA A 66 -23.63 9.95 -10.02
C ALA A 66 -23.54 9.99 -11.56
N ARG A 67 -23.12 8.89 -12.20
CA ARG A 67 -22.85 8.80 -13.65
C ARG A 67 -21.88 9.88 -14.14
N GLN A 68 -20.96 10.29 -13.28
CA GLN A 68 -19.90 11.24 -13.60
C GLN A 68 -18.56 10.59 -13.25
N PRO A 69 -18.11 9.62 -14.06
CA PRO A 69 -16.79 9.03 -13.85
C PRO A 69 -15.72 10.10 -14.16
N GLY A 70 -14.88 10.42 -13.18
CA GLY A 70 -13.83 11.44 -13.34
C GLY A 70 -13.21 11.90 -12.02
#